data_AF-A0A219B3D1-F1
#
_entry.id   AF-A0A219B3D1-F1
#
_cell.length_a   1.000
_cell.length_b   1.000
_cell.length_c   1.000
_cell.angle_alpha   90.00
_cell.angle_beta   90.00
_cell.angle_gamma   90.00
#
_symmetry.space_group_name_H-M   'P 1'
#
loop_
_entity.id
_entity.type
_entity.pdbx_description
1 polymer ?
#
loop_
_entity_poly.entity_id
_entity_poly.type
_entity_poly.pdbx_seq_one_letter_code
_entity_poly.pdbx_strand_id
1 'polypeptide(L)'
;MIVTTTPSVEGRTITEYHGVVAGEAIMGANIFRDLFAGITDILGGRSGSYEKVLQQGRSEAIEDMKYVAAQYGADAIVGVDIDYEVLGKEGSMLMVSASGTAVSLSGGGRSGRSGERSGPWS
;
A
#
# COMPACT_ATOMS: atom_id res chain seq x y z
N MET A 1 7.36 -6.76 1.53
CA MET A 1 6.26 -6.67 2.51
C MET A 1 4.99 -7.17 1.85
N ILE A 2 4.26 -8.09 2.49
CA ILE A 2 2.94 -8.53 2.00
C ILE A 2 1.93 -7.43 2.30
N VAL A 3 1.04 -7.13 1.36
CA VAL A 3 -0.04 -6.14 1.52
C VAL A 3 -1.29 -6.77 0.96
N THR A 4 -2.35 -6.88 1.77
CA THR A 4 -3.58 -7.55 1.38
C THR A 4 -4.81 -6.87 1.96
N THR A 5 -5.89 -6.88 1.19
CA THR A 5 -7.22 -6.43 1.64
C THR A 5 -7.89 -7.44 2.56
N THR A 6 -7.42 -8.68 2.59
CA THR A 6 -7.91 -9.72 3.52
C THR A 6 -7.41 -9.46 4.94
N PRO A 7 -8.16 -9.86 5.99
CA PRO A 7 -7.74 -9.65 7.39
C PRO A 7 -6.60 -10.59 7.84
N SER A 8 -6.24 -11.57 7.02
CA SER A 8 -5.22 -12.58 7.32
C SER A 8 -4.46 -13.01 6.06
N VAL A 9 -3.33 -13.69 6.26
CA VAL A 9 -2.53 -14.30 5.18
C VAL A 9 -2.57 -15.82 5.33
N GLU A 10 -3.02 -16.52 4.30
CA GLU A 10 -3.13 -17.98 4.33
C GLU A 10 -1.79 -18.67 4.60
N GLY A 11 -1.80 -19.71 5.43
CA GLY A 11 -0.60 -20.45 5.81
C GLY A 11 0.38 -19.68 6.72
N ARG A 12 0.01 -18.48 7.19
CA ARG A 12 0.83 -17.65 8.08
C ARG A 12 -0.01 -17.19 9.26
N THR A 13 0.56 -17.19 10.46
CA THR A 13 -0.11 -16.66 11.67
C THR A 13 0.42 -15.25 11.97
N ILE A 14 -0.46 -14.32 12.30
CA ILE A 14 -0.05 -13.00 12.81
C ILE A 14 0.52 -13.19 14.22
N THR A 15 1.77 -12.80 14.43
CA THR A 15 2.47 -12.92 15.72
C THR A 15 2.46 -11.63 16.52
N GLU A 16 2.29 -10.48 15.86
CA GLU A 16 2.27 -9.16 16.49
C GLU A 16 1.46 -8.18 15.63
N TYR A 17 0.75 -7.27 16.30
CA TYR A 17 0.01 -6.17 15.69
C TYR A 17 0.69 -4.85 16.07
N HIS A 18 1.11 -4.09 15.07
CA HIS A 18 1.82 -2.81 15.23
C HIS A 18 0.89 -1.59 15.17
N GLY A 19 -0.41 -1.84 15.05
CA GLY A 19 -1.44 -0.80 14.94
C GLY A 19 -1.78 -0.44 13.50
N VAL A 20 -2.60 0.60 13.37
CA VAL A 20 -3.07 1.11 12.09
C VAL A 20 -1.98 1.95 11.43
N VAL A 21 -1.81 1.75 10.14
CA VAL A 21 -0.92 2.56 9.29
C VAL A 21 -1.72 3.10 8.12
N ALA A 22 -1.28 4.25 7.61
CA ALA A 22 -1.87 4.89 6.44
C ALA A 22 -0.76 5.48 5.56
N GLY A 23 -1.10 5.73 4.31
CA GLY A 23 -0.30 6.50 3.37
C GLY A 23 -1.21 7.20 2.38
N GLU A 24 -0.83 8.40 1.96
CA GLU A 24 -1.65 9.24 1.10
C GLU A 24 -0.89 9.76 -0.12
N ALA A 25 -1.61 9.94 -1.23
CA ALA A 25 -1.11 10.58 -2.44
C ALA A 25 -2.11 11.64 -2.93
N ILE A 26 -1.63 12.87 -3.16
CA ILE A 26 -2.47 13.98 -3.64
C ILE A 26 -2.06 14.37 -5.05
N MET A 27 -2.99 14.22 -5.98
CA MET A 27 -2.86 14.65 -7.37
C MET A 27 -3.37 16.08 -7.51
N GLY A 28 -2.44 16.99 -7.76
CA GLY A 28 -2.69 18.42 -7.78
C GLY A 28 -3.55 18.91 -8.94
N ALA A 29 -4.02 20.16 -8.81
CA ALA A 29 -5.04 20.75 -9.68
C ALA A 29 -4.68 20.81 -11.16
N ASN A 30 -3.40 20.91 -11.51
CA ASN A 30 -2.98 20.90 -12.90
C ASN A 30 -3.14 19.52 -13.54
N ILE A 31 -2.70 18.47 -12.84
CA ILE A 31 -2.80 17.07 -13.33
C ILE A 31 -4.27 16.66 -13.48
N PHE A 32 -5.10 17.00 -12.49
CA PHE A 32 -6.52 16.68 -12.52
C PHE A 32 -7.28 17.50 -13.57
N ARG A 33 -6.99 18.80 -13.72
CA ARG A 33 -7.62 19.61 -14.78
C ARG A 33 -7.24 19.14 -16.18
N ASP A 34 -5.97 18.82 -16.41
CA ASP A 34 -5.51 18.29 -17.70
C ASP A 34 -6.19 16.94 -18.02
N LEU A 35 -6.45 16.15 -16.97
CA LEU A 35 -7.20 14.92 -17.07
C LEU A 35 -8.66 15.15 -17.47
N PHE A 36 -9.36 16.09 -16.83
CA PHE A 36 -10.76 16.42 -17.17
C PHE A 36 -10.90 17.12 -18.52
N ALA A 37 -9.93 17.95 -18.90
CA ALA A 37 -9.91 18.63 -20.19
C ALA A 37 -9.73 17.64 -21.37
N GLY A 38 -9.11 16.47 -21.12
CA GLY A 38 -8.90 15.42 -22.13
C GLY A 38 -10.02 14.38 -22.24
N ILE A 39 -11.07 14.44 -21.39
CA ILE A 39 -12.14 13.43 -21.29
C ILE A 39 -13.41 13.83 -22.08
N THR A 40 -13.38 14.89 -22.90
CA THR A 40 -14.56 15.28 -23.69
C THR A 40 -14.97 14.28 -24.78
N ASP A 41 -14.11 13.34 -25.20
CA ASP A 41 -14.38 12.45 -26.35
C ASP A 41 -14.41 10.94 -26.07
N ILE A 42 -14.28 10.47 -24.82
CA ILE A 42 -14.13 9.03 -24.53
C ILE A 42 -15.30 8.50 -23.69
N LEU A 43 -16.42 8.27 -24.36
CA LEU A 43 -17.44 7.34 -23.89
C LEU A 43 -16.96 5.91 -24.17
N GLY A 44 -16.47 5.24 -23.12
CA GLY A 44 -16.36 3.78 -23.09
C GLY A 44 -14.98 3.20 -23.38
N GLY A 45 -14.32 2.74 -22.33
CA GLY A 45 -13.54 1.51 -22.43
C GLY A 45 -12.04 1.58 -22.15
N ARG A 46 -11.54 2.69 -21.58
CA ARG A 46 -10.25 2.88 -20.85
C ARG A 46 -9.59 4.20 -21.28
N SER A 47 -9.94 5.29 -20.60
CA SER A 47 -9.26 6.57 -20.73
C SER A 47 -7.87 6.46 -20.08
N GLY A 48 -6.86 6.07 -20.86
CA GLY A 48 -5.52 5.72 -20.37
C GLY A 48 -4.82 6.81 -19.55
N SER A 49 -5.18 8.08 -19.71
CA SER A 49 -4.70 9.18 -18.86
C SER A 49 -5.29 9.11 -17.44
N TYR A 50 -6.60 8.84 -17.30
CA TYR A 50 -7.29 8.74 -16.01
C TYR A 50 -6.78 7.55 -15.21
N GLU A 51 -6.72 6.39 -15.86
CA GLU A 51 -6.23 5.15 -15.25
C GLU A 51 -4.79 5.29 -14.77
N LYS A 52 -3.93 5.97 -15.53
CA LYS A 52 -2.54 6.18 -15.17
C LYS A 52 -2.41 7.05 -13.92
N VAL A 53 -3.17 8.13 -13.82
CA VAL A 53 -3.17 9.02 -12.65
C VAL A 53 -3.68 8.28 -11.41
N LEU A 54 -4.79 7.54 -11.52
CA LEU A 54 -5.30 6.74 -10.42
C LEU A 54 -4.35 5.64 -9.99
N GLN A 55 -3.72 4.95 -10.96
CA GLN A 55 -2.75 3.90 -10.69
C GLN A 55 -1.54 4.47 -9.97
N GLN A 56 -1.04 5.63 -10.42
CA GLN A 56 0.07 6.32 -9.78
C GLN A 56 -0.26 6.70 -8.34
N GLY A 57 -1.39 7.38 -8.11
CA GLY A 57 -1.81 7.77 -6.76
C GLY A 57 -1.96 6.57 -5.82
N ARG A 58 -2.56 5.47 -6.29
CA ARG A 58 -2.67 4.23 -5.51
C ARG A 58 -1.32 3.61 -5.20
N SER A 59 -0.41 3.57 -6.17
CA SER A 59 0.94 3.04 -5.95
C SER A 59 1.73 3.89 -4.95
N GLU A 60 1.65 5.21 -5.05
CA GLU A 60 2.31 6.14 -4.11
C GLU A 60 1.77 5.98 -2.68
N ALA A 61 0.44 5.99 -2.51
CA ALA A 61 -0.20 5.79 -1.21
C ALA A 61 0.17 4.44 -0.56
N ILE A 62 0.19 3.36 -1.34
CA ILE A 62 0.57 2.02 -0.83
C ILE A 62 2.06 1.97 -0.46
N GLU A 63 2.96 2.58 -1.24
CA GLU A 63 4.39 2.59 -0.91
C GLU A 63 4.69 3.43 0.33
N ASP A 64 3.99 4.56 0.52
CA ASP A 64 4.10 5.36 1.75
C ASP A 64 3.58 4.58 2.97
N MET A 65 2.42 3.94 2.86
CA MET A 65 1.87 3.08 3.92
C MET A 65 2.83 1.93 4.28
N LYS A 66 3.48 1.31 3.28
CA LYS A 66 4.52 0.29 3.50
C LYS A 66 5.74 0.85 4.21
N TYR A 67 6.18 2.06 3.84
CA TYR A 67 7.31 2.72 4.48
C TYR A 67 7.03 2.94 5.96
N VAL A 68 5.84 3.45 6.30
CA VAL A 68 5.38 3.63 7.69
C VAL A 68 5.33 2.30 8.44
N ALA A 69 4.72 1.26 7.87
CA ALA A 69 4.67 -0.07 8.48
C ALA A 69 6.07 -0.65 8.77
N ALA A 70 7.03 -0.42 7.87
CA ALA A 70 8.41 -0.87 8.06
C ALA A 70 9.11 -0.15 9.22
N GLN A 71 8.77 1.12 9.51
CA GLN A 71 9.29 1.83 10.69
C GLN A 71 8.84 1.20 12.00
N TYR A 72 7.67 0.56 12.02
CA TYR A 72 7.18 -0.20 13.17
C TYR A 72 7.71 -1.64 13.23
N GLY A 73 8.56 -2.06 12.29
CA GLY A 73 9.09 -3.42 12.25
C GLY A 73 8.12 -4.48 11.71
N ALA A 74 7.01 -4.06 11.10
CA ALA A 74 6.07 -4.96 10.46
C ALA A 74 6.65 -5.59 9.18
N ASP A 75 6.23 -6.81 8.86
CA ASP A 75 6.58 -7.51 7.62
C ASP A 75 5.40 -7.70 6.65
N ALA A 76 4.19 -7.37 7.12
CA ALA A 76 2.98 -7.35 6.32
C ALA A 76 1.97 -6.27 6.78
N ILE A 77 1.03 -5.95 5.89
CA ILE A 77 -0.14 -5.12 6.16
C ILE A 77 -1.37 -5.90 5.72
N VAL A 78 -2.33 -6.06 6.61
CA VAL A 78 -3.59 -6.79 6.38
C VAL A 78 -4.79 -5.85 6.53
N GLY A 79 -5.94 -6.27 5.98
CA GLY A 79 -7.18 -5.50 6.06
C GLY A 79 -7.05 -4.15 5.39
N VAL A 80 -6.33 -4.09 4.27
CA VAL A 80 -6.10 -2.85 3.55
C VAL A 80 -7.39 -2.35 2.91
N ASP A 81 -7.64 -1.05 3.07
CA ASP A 81 -8.71 -0.31 2.40
C ASP A 81 -8.12 0.86 1.61
N ILE A 82 -8.76 1.23 0.50
CA ILE A 82 -8.29 2.28 -0.41
C ILE A 82 -9.44 3.20 -0.79
N ASP A 83 -9.31 4.46 -0.39
CA ASP A 83 -10.30 5.50 -0.64
C ASP A 83 -9.80 6.55 -1.64
N TYR A 84 -10.74 7.09 -2.40
CA TYR A 84 -10.50 8.17 -3.37
C TYR A 84 -11.40 9.35 -3.01
N GLU A 85 -10.80 10.51 -2.76
CA GLU A 85 -11.52 11.71 -2.37
C GLU A 85 -11.19 12.87 -3.30
N VAL A 86 -12.24 13.52 -3.81
CA VAL A 86 -12.07 14.75 -4.61
C VAL A 86 -11.99 15.94 -3.65
N LEU A 87 -10.90 16.69 -3.72
CA LEU A 87 -10.59 17.82 -2.84
C LEU A 87 -10.50 19.14 -3.62
N GLY A 88 -10.39 20.24 -2.88
CA GLY A 88 -10.15 21.57 -3.43
C GLY A 88 -11.42 22.29 -3.90
N LYS A 89 -11.32 23.60 -4.11
CA LYS A 89 -12.42 24.39 -4.69
C LYS A 89 -12.75 23.82 -6.08
N GLU A 90 -14.04 23.62 -6.32
CA GLU A 90 -14.59 23.06 -7.57
C GLU A 90 -14.13 21.61 -7.87
N GLY A 91 -13.62 20.88 -6.88
CA GLY A 91 -13.17 19.49 -7.06
C GLY A 91 -11.93 19.38 -7.94
N SER A 92 -11.00 20.31 -7.78
CA SER A 92 -9.81 20.40 -8.62
C SER A 92 -8.71 19.40 -8.26
N MET A 93 -8.75 18.71 -7.13
CA MET A 93 -7.70 17.77 -6.72
C MET A 93 -8.29 16.38 -6.44
N LEU A 94 -7.46 15.37 -6.51
CA LEU A 94 -7.79 14.01 -6.09
C LEU A 94 -6.80 13.54 -5.04
N MET A 95 -7.31 13.01 -3.94
CA MET A 95 -6.54 12.32 -2.92
C MET A 95 -6.82 10.83 -3.02
N VAL A 96 -5.78 10.03 -2.89
CA VAL A 96 -5.87 8.58 -2.69
C VAL A 96 -5.31 8.29 -1.31
N SER A 97 -6.10 7.65 -0.46
CA SER A 97 -5.70 7.20 0.87
C SER A 97 -5.69 5.68 0.88
N ALA A 98 -4.63 5.08 1.44
CA ALA A 98 -4.57 3.66 1.73
C ALA A 98 -4.38 3.50 3.24
N SER A 99 -5.17 2.65 3.87
CA SER A 99 -5.05 2.33 5.29
C SER A 99 -5.07 0.83 5.53
N GLY A 100 -4.52 0.36 6.64
CA GLY A 100 -4.53 -1.05 7.01
C GLY A 100 -3.90 -1.29 8.37
N THR A 101 -3.76 -2.55 8.75
CA THR A 101 -3.12 -2.94 10.02
C THR A 101 -1.75 -3.53 9.76
N ALA A 102 -0.71 -2.90 10.31
CA ALA A 102 0.66 -3.38 10.23
C ALA A 102 0.87 -4.56 11.20
N VAL A 103 1.46 -5.65 10.71
CA VAL A 103 1.60 -6.91 11.45
C VAL A 103 2.95 -7.60 11.18
N SER A 104 3.36 -8.46 12.11
CA SER A 104 4.42 -9.45 11.89
C SER A 104 3.82 -10.84 11.64
N LEU A 105 4.35 -11.59 10.68
CA LEU A 105 3.88 -12.94 10.34
C LEU A 105 4.87 -14.03 10.75
N SER A 106 4.35 -15.14 11.27
CA SER A 106 5.13 -16.34 11.60
C SER A 106 5.96 -16.80 10.41
N GLY A 107 7.26 -17.05 10.55
CA GLY A 107 8.14 -17.48 9.45
C GLY A 107 8.60 -16.37 8.49
N GLY A 108 8.41 -15.08 8.87
CA GLY A 108 8.91 -13.91 8.13
C GLY A 108 10.33 -13.46 8.52
N GLY A 109 10.89 -14.01 9.61
CA GLY A 109 12.24 -13.71 10.07
C GLY A 109 13.28 -14.63 9.46
N ARG A 110 14.21 -14.03 8.69
CA ARG A 110 15.53 -14.55 8.24
C ARG A 110 15.85 -15.97 8.70
N SER A 111 16.03 -16.88 7.75
CA SER A 111 16.80 -18.11 7.94
C SER A 111 18.24 -17.76 8.34
N GLY A 112 18.45 -17.45 9.61
CA GLY A 112 19.75 -17.34 10.23
C GLY A 112 20.39 -18.72 10.29
N ARG A 113 21.25 -19.01 9.32
CA ARG A 113 22.39 -19.91 9.50
C ARG A 113 23.15 -19.49 10.77
N SER A 114 23.09 -20.31 11.81
CA SER A 114 24.16 -20.53 12.81
C SER A 114 23.64 -21.56 13.82
N GLY A 115 24.18 -22.77 13.98
CA GLY A 115 25.29 -23.45 13.34
C GLY A 115 25.33 -24.84 13.95
N GLU A 116 25.61 -25.85 13.13
CA GLU A 116 26.12 -27.12 13.62
C GLU A 116 27.32 -26.84 14.53
N ARG A 117 27.15 -27.08 15.83
CA ARG A 117 28.30 -27.35 16.70
C ARG A 117 28.61 -28.83 16.57
N SER A 118 29.35 -29.18 15.53
CA SER A 118 30.22 -30.36 15.56
C SER A 118 31.43 -30.01 16.42
N GLY A 119 31.38 -30.39 17.70
CA GLY A 119 32.55 -30.44 18.58
C GLY A 119 33.12 -31.87 18.61
N PRO A 120 34.44 -32.06 18.72
CA PRO A 120 35.12 -33.36 18.55
C PRO A 120 34.96 -34.33 19.73
N TRP A 121 33.90 -34.20 20.54
CA TRP A 121 33.62 -35.11 21.65
C TRP A 121 32.17 -35.57 21.55
N SER A 122 31.95 -36.59 20.74
CA SER A 122 30.78 -37.48 20.75
C SER A 122 31.28 -38.90 20.54
#